data_AF-A0A1I1NKG1-F1
#
_entry.id   AF-A0A1I1NKG1-F1
#
_cell.length_a   1.000
_cell.length_b   1.000
_cell.length_c   1.000
_cell.angle_alpha   90.00
_cell.angle_beta   90.00
_cell.angle_gamma   90.00
#
_symmetry.space_group_name_H-M   'P 1'
#
loop_
_entity.id
_entity.type
_entity.pdbx_description
1 polymer ?
#
loop_
_entity_poly.entity_id
_entity_poly.type
_entity_poly.pdbx_seq_one_letter_code
_entity_poly.pdbx_strand_id
1 'polypeptide(L)'
;MKKQLFTLIILLISILTFAQEKFEPTILILSPNETKYEKTFEKEVTEYNNSIVKNNNTSETETYLKSEDFLSQPENIREMIKSEIEFAKNIDFFKNASSISEQFLAYRFFEKFPNLLIILKDKKSDGSLTNLKSISENEKFQYVLNFSKIELYKKNDVGYAEIQIQLFDSISNSIILDKSYVGDWNNPGFEFACANESINCTINNALSKSLNDIIYTIAINSPTLKKEKQLSQERFNILSNEYLRKEFDEQFLKTILSNNNDKPFQLLLNDDKTKFVAFFIKQVSSQDFKDLTKNKKDKNVKIISPNDIKDKEFLEEIPRTYAYIIKAVKYNDKWYYEKSNVTYFQANSINEGQEQYFNNLQQWNFFKENSTELNPDFWETNLFEKVPDLKKDPDWDKYGESIWKTDEVNNRDYIGLYEIVADSLRKEKQLKNTAFEKQLNEKIFKPTYETLKKNKSNNYSKLSVHSLIYSENRDLAINPVLVTDKDGIKKLHYFVAFNNSQKLYEWNYFDPVAIKGNLFGSKVVDQIGSITEWNFSVDNLNDEKFWNQYVLLKQGNDYKYLKEIKE
;
A
#
# COMPACT_ATOMS: atom_id res chain seq x y z
N MET A 1 64.83 -3.09 12.72
CA MET A 1 63.54 -3.14 13.45
C MET A 1 62.44 -3.32 12.43
N LYS A 2 61.99 -4.57 12.25
CA LYS A 2 60.77 -5.14 12.87
C LYS A 2 59.53 -4.55 12.18
N LYS A 3 58.98 -5.29 11.22
CA LYS A 3 57.80 -6.17 11.42
C LYS A 3 56.62 -5.37 11.96
N GLN A 4 55.74 -4.94 11.07
CA GLN A 4 54.27 -4.83 11.25
C GLN A 4 53.72 -3.94 10.13
N LEU A 5 53.52 -4.48 8.92
CA LEU A 5 52.59 -3.88 7.95
C LEU A 5 52.21 -4.88 6.85
N PHE A 6 51.97 -6.14 7.22
CA PHE A 6 51.53 -7.19 6.28
C PHE A 6 50.43 -8.06 6.89
N THR A 7 49.57 -7.46 7.70
CA THR A 7 48.42 -8.14 8.33
C THR A 7 47.22 -7.20 8.43
N LEU A 8 46.79 -6.60 7.30
CA LEU A 8 45.50 -5.91 7.24
C LEU A 8 44.91 -5.77 5.82
N ILE A 9 45.23 -6.70 4.91
CA ILE A 9 44.58 -6.82 3.57
C ILE A 9 44.21 -8.30 3.29
N ILE A 10 43.92 -9.07 4.35
CA ILE A 10 43.29 -10.42 4.27
C ILE A 10 42.15 -10.46 5.30
N LEU A 11 41.41 -9.36 5.45
CA LEU A 11 40.19 -9.30 6.26
C LEU A 11 39.09 -8.44 5.62
N LEU A 12 39.16 -8.27 4.30
CA LEU A 12 38.17 -7.55 3.49
C LEU A 12 37.78 -8.31 2.21
N ILE A 13 38.23 -9.57 2.07
CA ILE A 13 37.80 -10.49 1.00
C ILE A 13 36.95 -11.65 1.57
N SER A 14 36.72 -11.69 2.89
CA SER A 14 35.98 -12.76 3.57
C SER A 14 34.55 -12.37 4.02
N ILE A 15 33.94 -11.33 3.43
CA ILE A 15 32.51 -11.00 3.65
C ILE A 15 31.69 -11.03 2.34
N LEU A 16 32.33 -11.32 1.20
CA LEU A 16 31.63 -11.79 0.00
C LEU A 16 31.64 -13.32 -0.08
N THR A 17 31.41 -14.00 1.05
CA THR A 17 30.59 -15.19 0.96
C THR A 17 29.20 -14.67 0.63
N PHE A 18 28.89 -14.58 -0.67
CA PHE A 18 27.53 -14.86 -1.10
C PHE A 18 27.17 -16.16 -0.37
N ALA A 19 26.40 -16.08 0.71
CA ALA A 19 25.68 -17.23 1.18
C ALA A 19 24.97 -17.71 -0.09
N GLN A 20 25.34 -18.87 -0.63
CA GLN A 20 24.53 -19.51 -1.66
C GLN A 20 23.11 -19.42 -1.13
N GLU A 21 22.24 -18.70 -1.83
CA GLU A 21 20.87 -18.50 -1.39
C GLU A 21 20.26 -19.88 -1.26
N LYS A 22 20.17 -20.35 -0.02
CA LYS A 22 19.60 -21.65 0.26
C LYS A 22 18.10 -21.46 0.12
N PHE A 23 17.54 -21.96 -0.97
CA PHE A 23 16.10 -21.89 -1.19
C PHE A 23 15.35 -22.51 -0.01
N GLU A 24 14.30 -21.82 0.45
CA GLU A 24 13.42 -22.30 1.52
C GLU A 24 12.02 -21.74 1.33
N PRO A 25 10.95 -22.55 1.44
CA PRO A 25 10.99 -24.00 1.41
C PRO A 25 11.39 -24.52 0.02
N THR A 26 11.99 -25.71 -0.04
CA THR A 26 12.14 -26.47 -1.29
C THR A 26 11.08 -27.56 -1.34
N ILE A 27 10.15 -27.46 -2.29
CA ILE A 27 9.04 -28.39 -2.44
C ILE A 27 9.07 -29.01 -3.84
N LEU A 28 9.15 -30.33 -3.91
CA LEU A 28 8.96 -31.08 -5.14
C LEU A 28 7.53 -31.63 -5.18
N ILE A 29 6.76 -31.22 -6.18
CA ILE A 29 5.39 -31.68 -6.39
C ILE A 29 5.37 -32.73 -7.50
N LEU A 30 4.90 -33.92 -7.16
CA LEU A 30 4.87 -35.08 -8.05
C LEU A 30 3.57 -35.14 -8.86
N SER A 31 3.58 -35.93 -9.94
CA SER A 31 2.36 -36.30 -10.65
C SER A 31 1.54 -37.31 -9.84
N PRO A 32 0.20 -37.30 -9.96
CA PRO A 32 -0.65 -38.29 -9.31
C PRO A 32 -0.26 -39.71 -9.68
N ASN A 33 -0.11 -40.56 -8.66
CA ASN A 33 0.30 -41.94 -8.87
C ASN A 33 -0.86 -42.76 -9.44
N GLU A 34 -1.91 -42.93 -8.65
CA GLU A 34 -3.13 -43.65 -9.02
C GLU A 34 -4.28 -42.66 -9.29
N THR A 35 -4.93 -42.79 -10.45
CA THR A 35 -6.08 -41.97 -10.84
C THR A 35 -7.26 -42.87 -11.21
N LYS A 36 -8.42 -42.64 -10.59
CA LYS A 36 -9.65 -43.41 -10.82
C LYS A 36 -10.82 -42.46 -11.04
N TYR A 37 -11.77 -42.86 -11.87
CA TYR A 37 -13.04 -42.15 -12.01
C TYR A 37 -14.15 -43.11 -12.41
N GLU A 38 -15.36 -42.86 -11.90
CA GLU A 38 -16.55 -43.55 -12.38
C GLU A 38 -16.82 -43.24 -13.87
N LYS A 39 -17.37 -44.23 -14.60
CA LYS A 39 -17.69 -44.10 -16.03
C LYS A 39 -18.57 -42.88 -16.36
N THR A 40 -19.36 -42.42 -15.40
CA THR A 40 -20.20 -41.22 -15.53
C THR A 40 -19.40 -39.95 -15.84
N PHE A 41 -18.12 -39.87 -15.42
CA PHE A 41 -17.24 -38.72 -15.67
C PHE A 41 -16.38 -38.85 -16.94
N GLU A 42 -16.46 -39.97 -17.67
CA GLU A 42 -15.59 -40.25 -18.83
C GLU A 42 -15.67 -39.15 -19.89
N LYS A 43 -16.87 -38.66 -20.17
CA LYS A 43 -17.10 -37.56 -21.11
C LYS A 43 -16.44 -36.26 -20.66
N GLU A 44 -16.69 -35.85 -19.42
CA GLU A 44 -16.17 -34.57 -18.88
C GLU A 44 -14.65 -34.56 -18.80
N VAL A 45 -14.04 -35.67 -18.33
CA VAL A 45 -12.58 -35.81 -18.26
C VAL A 45 -11.96 -35.77 -19.66
N THR A 46 -12.57 -36.44 -20.63
CA THR A 46 -12.09 -36.45 -22.03
C THR A 46 -12.20 -35.06 -22.67
N GLU A 47 -13.33 -34.38 -22.47
CA GLU A 47 -13.55 -33.01 -22.95
C GLU A 47 -12.54 -32.04 -22.35
N TYR A 48 -12.25 -32.16 -21.05
CA TYR A 48 -11.26 -31.34 -20.37
C TYR A 48 -9.85 -31.58 -20.93
N ASN A 49 -9.41 -32.84 -21.01
CA ASN A 49 -8.10 -33.20 -21.57
C ASN A 49 -7.93 -32.68 -23.00
N ASN A 50 -8.97 -32.78 -23.83
CA ASN A 50 -8.94 -32.24 -25.19
C ASN A 50 -8.84 -30.71 -25.23
N SER A 51 -9.44 -30.01 -24.27
CA SER A 51 -9.37 -28.54 -24.19
C SER A 51 -7.99 -28.06 -23.76
N ILE A 52 -7.35 -28.75 -22.81
CA ILE A 52 -5.98 -28.49 -22.40
C ILE A 52 -5.00 -28.62 -23.57
N VAL A 53 -5.09 -29.71 -24.35
CA VAL A 53 -4.19 -29.93 -25.48
C VAL A 53 -4.33 -28.82 -26.54
N LYS A 54 -5.55 -28.31 -26.76
CA LYS A 54 -5.79 -27.21 -27.72
C LYS A 54 -5.24 -25.87 -27.27
N ASN A 55 -5.18 -25.62 -25.95
CA ASN A 55 -4.73 -24.36 -25.38
C ASN A 55 -3.21 -24.32 -25.12
N ASN A 56 -2.50 -25.42 -25.35
CA ASN A 56 -1.06 -25.52 -25.10
C ASN A 56 -0.27 -24.84 -26.23
N ASN A 57 0.00 -23.54 -26.09
CA ASN A 57 0.57 -22.71 -27.15
C ASN A 57 2.12 -22.66 -27.08
N THR A 58 2.76 -23.75 -27.52
CA THR A 58 4.22 -23.98 -27.34
C THR A 58 5.11 -22.85 -27.88
N SER A 59 4.69 -22.14 -28.93
CA SER A 59 5.49 -21.06 -29.55
C SER A 59 5.59 -19.79 -28.69
N GLU A 60 4.54 -19.44 -27.96
CA GLU A 60 4.55 -18.28 -27.05
C GLU A 60 5.47 -18.56 -25.86
N THR A 61 5.42 -19.78 -25.35
CA THR A 61 6.24 -20.24 -24.23
C THR A 61 7.74 -20.24 -24.55
N GLU A 62 8.14 -20.74 -25.72
CA GLU A 62 9.54 -20.71 -26.16
C GLU A 62 10.07 -19.30 -26.42
N THR A 63 9.19 -18.39 -26.82
CA THR A 63 9.53 -16.97 -27.03
C THR A 63 9.76 -16.27 -25.69
N TYR A 64 8.89 -16.53 -24.70
CA TYR A 64 9.03 -15.98 -23.35
C TYR A 64 10.32 -16.44 -22.65
N LEU A 65 10.69 -17.72 -22.78
CA LEU A 65 11.95 -18.24 -22.20
C LEU A 65 13.23 -17.59 -22.76
N LYS A 66 13.13 -16.82 -23.86
CA LYS A 66 14.22 -16.07 -24.47
C LYS A 66 14.12 -14.56 -24.24
N SER A 67 13.06 -14.07 -23.58
CA SER A 67 12.85 -12.64 -23.35
C SER A 67 13.81 -12.10 -22.29
N GLU A 68 14.13 -10.80 -22.38
CA GLU A 68 14.89 -10.12 -21.33
C GLU A 68 14.15 -10.16 -19.99
N ASP A 69 12.82 -10.08 -20.02
CA ASP A 69 11.97 -10.20 -18.83
C ASP A 69 12.21 -11.50 -18.08
N PHE A 70 12.27 -12.64 -18.77
CA PHE A 70 12.57 -13.94 -18.15
C PHE A 70 14.02 -14.04 -17.67
N LEU A 71 14.98 -13.59 -18.48
CA LEU A 71 16.40 -13.68 -18.15
C LEU A 71 16.76 -12.82 -16.93
N SER A 72 16.05 -11.70 -16.73
CA SER A 72 16.20 -10.80 -15.59
C SER A 72 15.62 -11.34 -14.27
N GLN A 73 14.76 -12.38 -14.32
CA GLN A 73 14.17 -12.95 -13.11
C GLN A 73 15.21 -13.64 -12.20
N PRO A 74 14.99 -13.68 -10.88
CA PRO A 74 15.78 -14.47 -9.94
C PRO A 74 15.85 -15.97 -10.32
N GLU A 75 16.91 -16.67 -9.88
CA GLU A 75 17.15 -18.06 -10.26
C GLU A 75 15.99 -19.00 -9.89
N ASN A 76 15.47 -18.90 -8.68
CA ASN A 76 14.33 -19.69 -8.24
C ASN A 76 13.10 -19.50 -9.14
N ILE A 77 12.78 -18.26 -9.49
CA ILE A 77 11.65 -17.93 -10.37
C ILE A 77 11.85 -18.54 -11.77
N ARG A 78 13.07 -18.45 -12.32
CA ARG A 78 13.37 -19.08 -13.61
C ARG A 78 13.21 -20.60 -13.57
N GLU A 79 13.66 -21.25 -12.50
CA GLU A 79 13.54 -22.71 -12.35
C GLU A 79 12.07 -23.15 -12.17
N MET A 80 11.28 -22.41 -11.39
CA MET A 80 9.84 -22.64 -11.25
C MET A 80 9.12 -22.57 -12.60
N ILE A 81 9.32 -21.47 -13.34
CA ILE A 81 8.73 -21.27 -14.68
C ILE A 81 9.14 -22.38 -15.64
N LYS A 82 10.43 -22.76 -15.69
CA LYS A 82 10.89 -23.86 -16.54
C LYS A 82 10.19 -25.18 -16.18
N SER A 83 10.02 -25.46 -14.89
CA SER A 83 9.36 -26.68 -14.45
C SER A 83 7.87 -26.71 -14.78
N GLU A 84 7.17 -25.59 -14.64
CA GLU A 84 5.76 -25.45 -15.02
C GLU A 84 5.58 -25.71 -16.50
N ILE A 85 6.44 -25.12 -17.34
CA ILE A 85 6.43 -25.29 -18.80
C ILE A 85 6.70 -26.75 -19.18
N GLU A 86 7.70 -27.39 -18.56
CA GLU A 86 8.02 -28.79 -18.85
C GLU A 86 6.88 -29.72 -18.42
N PHE A 87 6.29 -29.47 -17.25
CA PHE A 87 5.18 -30.25 -16.72
C PHE A 87 3.91 -30.09 -17.58
N ALA A 88 3.64 -28.87 -18.08
CA ALA A 88 2.49 -28.55 -18.90
C ALA A 88 2.46 -29.31 -20.24
N LYS A 89 3.61 -29.79 -20.76
CA LYS A 89 3.67 -30.54 -22.02
C LYS A 89 2.81 -31.81 -22.02
N ASN A 90 2.69 -32.47 -20.87
CA ASN A 90 1.96 -33.72 -20.70
C ASN A 90 0.85 -33.60 -19.65
N ILE A 91 0.27 -32.40 -19.48
CA ILE A 91 -0.76 -32.15 -18.48
C ILE A 91 -2.10 -32.78 -18.89
N ASP A 92 -2.79 -33.33 -17.91
CA ASP A 92 -4.13 -33.88 -18.01
C ASP A 92 -4.97 -33.39 -16.82
N PHE A 93 -6.26 -33.75 -16.80
CA PHE A 93 -7.20 -33.37 -15.76
C PHE A 93 -6.67 -33.65 -14.33
N PHE A 94 -6.05 -34.81 -14.11
CA PHE A 94 -5.58 -35.19 -12.78
C PHE A 94 -4.25 -34.52 -12.42
N LYS A 95 -3.32 -34.41 -13.38
CA LYS A 95 -2.06 -33.67 -13.21
C LYS A 95 -2.29 -32.18 -12.93
N ASN A 96 -3.42 -31.64 -13.36
CA ASN A 96 -3.80 -30.27 -13.01
C ASN A 96 -3.88 -30.05 -11.49
N ALA A 97 -4.14 -31.09 -10.69
CA ALA A 97 -4.09 -30.97 -9.23
C ALA A 97 -2.70 -30.57 -8.72
N SER A 98 -1.64 -31.12 -9.32
CA SER A 98 -0.25 -30.74 -9.03
C SER A 98 0.02 -29.28 -9.43
N SER A 99 -0.43 -28.86 -10.61
CA SER A 99 -0.27 -27.49 -11.12
C SER A 99 -0.97 -26.45 -10.23
N ILE A 100 -2.23 -26.69 -9.86
CA ILE A 100 -2.98 -25.82 -8.94
C ILE A 100 -2.27 -25.72 -7.59
N SER A 101 -1.74 -26.85 -7.11
CA SER A 101 -1.02 -26.89 -5.83
C SER A 101 0.28 -26.09 -5.88
N GLU A 102 1.03 -26.16 -6.97
CA GLU A 102 2.23 -25.34 -7.17
C GLU A 102 1.87 -23.85 -7.12
N GLN A 103 0.93 -23.41 -7.95
CA GLN A 103 0.56 -21.99 -8.06
C GLN A 103 0.05 -21.44 -6.73
N PHE A 104 -0.80 -22.20 -6.03
CA PHE A 104 -1.33 -21.78 -4.74
C PHE A 104 -0.25 -21.75 -3.66
N LEU A 105 0.61 -22.76 -3.56
CA LEU A 105 1.69 -22.78 -2.57
C LEU A 105 2.72 -21.68 -2.84
N ALA A 106 3.08 -21.45 -4.11
CA ALA A 106 3.96 -20.37 -4.52
C ALA A 106 3.40 -19.02 -4.07
N TYR A 107 2.15 -18.72 -4.42
CA TYR A 107 1.46 -17.51 -3.97
C TYR A 107 1.45 -17.35 -2.45
N ARG A 108 1.10 -18.41 -1.71
CA ARG A 108 0.98 -18.36 -0.24
C ARG A 108 2.32 -18.25 0.48
N PHE A 109 3.40 -18.77 -0.09
CA PHE A 109 4.73 -18.71 0.53
C PHE A 109 5.55 -17.49 0.09
N PHE A 110 5.27 -16.88 -1.06
CA PHE A 110 6.08 -15.80 -1.62
C PHE A 110 6.29 -14.61 -0.67
N GLU A 111 5.25 -14.21 0.08
CA GLU A 111 5.35 -13.12 1.06
C GLU A 111 6.28 -13.41 2.25
N LYS A 112 6.50 -14.69 2.56
CA LYS A 112 7.33 -15.14 3.69
C LYS A 112 8.70 -15.63 3.28
N PHE A 113 8.84 -16.06 2.03
CA PHE A 113 10.00 -16.75 1.52
C PHE A 113 10.36 -16.20 0.14
N PRO A 114 11.11 -15.09 0.06
CA PRO A 114 11.44 -14.47 -1.23
C PRO A 114 12.28 -15.39 -2.13
N ASN A 115 12.96 -16.38 -1.54
CA ASN A 115 13.79 -17.37 -2.20
C ASN A 115 13.18 -18.80 -2.16
N LEU A 116 11.86 -18.94 -2.12
CA LEU A 116 11.21 -20.26 -2.21
C LEU A 116 11.51 -20.95 -3.55
N LEU A 117 11.50 -22.28 -3.56
CA LEU A 117 11.62 -23.09 -4.78
C LEU A 117 10.61 -24.22 -4.77
N ILE A 118 9.60 -24.14 -5.65
CA ILE A 118 8.57 -25.17 -5.81
C ILE A 118 8.63 -25.70 -7.24
N ILE A 119 8.94 -26.99 -7.40
CA ILE A 119 9.15 -27.58 -8.72
C ILE A 119 8.12 -28.67 -8.98
N LEU A 120 7.56 -28.65 -10.18
CA LEU A 120 6.71 -29.72 -10.71
C LEU A 120 7.56 -30.76 -11.41
N LYS A 121 7.25 -32.06 -11.20
CA LYS A 121 7.93 -33.14 -11.91
C LYS A 121 6.96 -34.23 -12.35
N ASP A 122 7.10 -34.66 -13.61
CA ASP A 122 6.35 -35.79 -14.19
C ASP A 122 6.93 -37.14 -13.69
N LYS A 123 6.96 -37.31 -12.38
CA LYS A 123 7.42 -38.49 -11.66
C LYS A 123 6.32 -38.91 -10.70
N LYS A 124 6.10 -40.21 -10.57
CA LYS A 124 5.10 -40.81 -9.66
C LYS A 124 5.78 -41.48 -8.47
N SER A 125 5.07 -41.60 -7.37
CA SER A 125 5.49 -42.33 -6.18
C SER A 125 4.40 -43.27 -5.70
N ASP A 126 4.79 -44.49 -5.32
CA ASP A 126 3.88 -45.46 -4.69
C ASP A 126 3.48 -45.09 -3.26
N GLY A 127 4.02 -43.99 -2.74
CA GLY A 127 3.74 -43.48 -1.41
C GLY A 127 4.52 -44.16 -0.28
N SER A 128 5.40 -45.11 -0.59
CA SER A 128 6.28 -45.72 0.41
C SER A 128 7.36 -44.74 0.85
N LEU A 129 7.74 -44.81 2.14
CA LEU A 129 8.80 -43.98 2.71
C LEU A 129 10.12 -44.11 1.93
N THR A 130 10.48 -45.33 1.54
CA THR A 130 11.71 -45.61 0.77
C THR A 130 11.68 -44.93 -0.59
N ASN A 131 10.53 -44.95 -1.28
CA ASN A 131 10.40 -44.32 -2.59
C ASN A 131 10.46 -42.79 -2.48
N LEU A 132 9.70 -42.19 -1.56
CA LEU A 132 9.69 -40.75 -1.32
C LEU A 132 11.06 -40.22 -0.88
N LYS A 133 11.75 -40.96 0.01
CA LYS A 133 13.13 -40.67 0.40
C LYS A 133 14.08 -40.70 -0.79
N SER A 134 14.02 -41.75 -1.60
CA SER A 134 14.86 -41.88 -2.80
C SER A 134 14.62 -40.73 -3.79
N ILE A 135 13.36 -40.30 -3.96
CA ILE A 135 13.01 -39.14 -4.79
C ILE A 135 13.64 -37.87 -4.21
N SER A 136 13.42 -37.59 -2.93
CA SER A 136 13.97 -36.41 -2.25
C SER A 136 15.49 -36.35 -2.34
N GLU A 137 16.21 -37.44 -2.09
CA GLU A 137 17.68 -37.50 -2.14
C GLU A 137 18.22 -37.27 -3.55
N ASN A 138 17.57 -37.83 -4.57
CA ASN A 138 18.00 -37.67 -5.97
C ASN A 138 17.76 -36.25 -6.48
N GLU A 139 16.62 -35.65 -6.13
CA GLU A 139 16.24 -34.32 -6.59
C GLU A 139 16.79 -33.20 -5.69
N LYS A 140 17.27 -33.55 -4.48
CA LYS A 140 17.77 -32.64 -3.44
C LYS A 140 16.72 -31.64 -2.93
N PHE A 141 15.48 -32.09 -2.80
CA PHE A 141 14.38 -31.29 -2.25
C PHE A 141 14.07 -31.70 -0.82
N GLN A 142 13.81 -30.71 0.05
CA GLN A 142 13.43 -30.99 1.42
C GLN A 142 12.09 -31.70 1.49
N TYR A 143 11.07 -31.10 0.87
CA TYR A 143 9.71 -31.61 0.89
C TYR A 143 9.36 -32.30 -0.43
N VAL A 144 8.68 -33.44 -0.34
CA VAL A 144 8.08 -34.10 -1.50
C VAL A 144 6.57 -34.21 -1.27
N LEU A 145 5.80 -33.50 -2.09
CA LEU A 145 4.35 -33.55 -2.12
C LEU A 145 3.91 -34.62 -3.13
N ASN A 146 3.26 -35.67 -2.64
CA ASN A 146 2.79 -36.80 -3.43
C ASN A 146 1.26 -36.87 -3.40
N PHE A 147 0.65 -36.98 -4.58
CA PHE A 147 -0.76 -37.34 -4.72
C PHE A 147 -0.82 -38.86 -4.93
N SER A 148 -0.91 -39.63 -3.84
CA SER A 148 -0.87 -41.09 -3.92
C SER A 148 -2.07 -41.65 -4.68
N LYS A 149 -3.23 -41.01 -4.53
CA LYS A 149 -4.48 -41.37 -5.22
C LYS A 149 -5.38 -40.17 -5.47
N ILE A 150 -6.01 -40.10 -6.64
CA ILE A 150 -7.15 -39.23 -6.93
C ILE A 150 -8.30 -40.07 -7.48
N GLU A 151 -9.49 -39.95 -6.89
CA GLU A 151 -10.68 -40.69 -7.30
C GLU A 151 -11.90 -39.78 -7.48
N LEU A 152 -12.55 -39.84 -8.65
CA LEU A 152 -13.84 -39.19 -8.90
C LEU A 152 -14.99 -40.19 -8.76
N TYR A 153 -16.00 -39.85 -7.98
CA TYR A 153 -17.17 -40.69 -7.75
C TYR A 153 -18.45 -39.86 -7.57
N LYS A 154 -19.62 -40.48 -7.74
CA LYS A 154 -20.92 -39.85 -7.47
C LYS A 154 -21.54 -40.41 -6.20
N LYS A 155 -22.12 -39.53 -5.40
CA LYS A 155 -22.93 -39.90 -4.24
C LYS A 155 -24.17 -39.01 -4.17
N ASN A 156 -25.35 -39.63 -4.26
CA ASN A 156 -26.64 -38.91 -4.32
C ASN A 156 -26.68 -37.87 -5.45
N ASP A 157 -26.29 -38.27 -6.66
CA ASP A 157 -26.17 -37.44 -7.86
C ASP A 157 -25.21 -36.25 -7.79
N VAL A 158 -24.53 -36.05 -6.67
CA VAL A 158 -23.46 -35.04 -6.51
C VAL A 158 -22.12 -35.66 -6.86
N GLY A 159 -21.33 -34.96 -7.67
CA GLY A 159 -19.95 -35.34 -7.98
C GLY A 159 -18.98 -34.99 -6.86
N TYR A 160 -18.06 -35.90 -6.57
CA TYR A 160 -17.00 -35.74 -5.57
C TYR A 160 -15.64 -36.13 -6.14
N ALA A 161 -14.59 -35.55 -5.56
CA ALA A 161 -13.23 -36.01 -5.70
C ALA A 161 -12.67 -36.35 -4.31
N GLU A 162 -12.09 -37.53 -4.16
CA GLU A 162 -11.23 -37.87 -3.03
C GLU A 162 -9.77 -37.79 -3.49
N ILE A 163 -8.98 -36.97 -2.81
CA ILE A 163 -7.55 -36.82 -3.05
C ILE A 163 -6.81 -37.30 -1.81
N GLN A 164 -6.00 -38.34 -1.96
CA GLN A 164 -5.05 -38.76 -0.93
C GLN A 164 -3.70 -38.09 -1.18
N ILE A 165 -3.23 -37.35 -0.17
CA ILE A 165 -1.98 -36.61 -0.24
C ILE A 165 -1.02 -37.10 0.84
N GLN A 166 0.26 -37.15 0.47
CA GLN A 166 1.37 -37.35 1.37
C GLN A 166 2.39 -36.21 1.25
N LEU A 167 2.89 -35.72 2.39
CA LEU A 167 4.01 -34.79 2.46
C LEU A 167 5.16 -35.46 3.19
N PHE A 168 6.25 -35.71 2.48
CA PHE A 168 7.49 -36.21 3.07
C PHE A 168 8.43 -35.04 3.41
N ASP A 169 9.15 -35.14 4.53
CA ASP A 169 10.24 -34.24 4.91
C ASP A 169 11.55 -35.01 5.04
N SER A 170 12.56 -34.59 4.28
CA SER A 170 13.89 -35.18 4.29
C SER A 170 14.66 -34.93 5.59
N ILE A 171 14.37 -33.84 6.31
CA ILE A 171 15.07 -33.50 7.55
C ILE A 171 14.66 -34.45 8.66
N SER A 172 13.35 -34.64 8.86
CA SER A 172 12.84 -35.64 9.82
C SER A 172 12.90 -37.06 9.28
N ASN A 173 13.13 -37.23 7.96
CA ASN A 173 13.08 -38.49 7.24
C ASN A 173 11.77 -39.26 7.49
N SER A 174 10.64 -38.56 7.39
CA SER A 174 9.31 -39.10 7.68
C SER A 174 8.24 -38.52 6.78
N ILE A 175 7.13 -39.26 6.63
CA ILE A 175 5.89 -38.72 6.07
C ILE A 175 5.21 -37.92 7.19
N ILE A 176 5.16 -36.60 7.06
CA ILE A 176 4.66 -35.66 8.07
C ILE A 176 3.19 -35.28 7.86
N LEU A 177 2.62 -35.64 6.70
CA LEU A 177 1.19 -35.60 6.41
C LEU A 177 0.84 -36.79 5.53
N ASP A 178 -0.20 -37.55 5.88
CA ASP A 178 -0.81 -38.60 5.04
C ASP A 178 -2.32 -38.60 5.32
N LYS A 179 -3.11 -38.04 4.41
CA LYS A 179 -4.54 -37.81 4.64
C LYS A 179 -5.33 -37.73 3.34
N SER A 180 -6.57 -38.21 3.38
CA SER A 180 -7.56 -38.06 2.31
C SER A 180 -8.44 -36.84 2.53
N TYR A 181 -8.73 -36.14 1.43
CA TYR A 181 -9.61 -34.96 1.40
C TYR A 181 -10.69 -35.13 0.36
N VAL A 182 -11.92 -34.77 0.71
CA VAL A 182 -13.08 -34.85 -0.17
C VAL A 182 -13.58 -33.45 -0.53
N GLY A 183 -13.78 -33.22 -1.82
CA GLY A 183 -14.38 -32.01 -2.39
C GLY A 183 -15.63 -32.36 -3.20
N ASP A 184 -16.69 -31.59 -3.01
CA ASP A 184 -17.91 -31.65 -3.83
C ASP A 184 -17.81 -30.68 -5.02
N TRP A 185 -18.80 -30.66 -5.91
CA TRP A 185 -18.80 -29.82 -7.10
C TRP A 185 -19.38 -28.41 -6.90
N ASN A 186 -19.58 -27.98 -5.65
CA ASN A 186 -20.16 -26.67 -5.35
C ASN A 186 -19.09 -25.59 -5.47
N ASN A 187 -19.40 -24.45 -6.09
CA ASN A 187 -18.41 -23.36 -6.18
C ASN A 187 -18.06 -22.80 -4.78
N PRO A 188 -16.79 -22.86 -4.33
CA PRO A 188 -16.39 -22.37 -3.01
C PRO A 188 -16.26 -20.83 -2.93
N GLY A 189 -16.21 -20.15 -4.08
CA GLY A 189 -15.82 -18.74 -4.20
C GLY A 189 -14.30 -18.51 -4.04
N PHE A 190 -13.88 -17.25 -4.20
CA PHE A 190 -12.50 -16.77 -3.98
C PHE A 190 -11.41 -17.51 -4.77
N GLU A 191 -10.30 -17.90 -4.13
CA GLU A 191 -9.06 -18.40 -4.76
C GLU A 191 -9.23 -19.76 -5.45
N PHE A 192 -10.28 -20.51 -5.12
CA PHE A 192 -10.59 -21.82 -5.70
C PHE A 192 -11.88 -21.82 -6.54
N ALA A 193 -12.36 -20.63 -6.92
CA ALA A 193 -13.60 -20.48 -7.68
C ALA A 193 -13.60 -21.31 -8.97
N CYS A 194 -14.76 -21.89 -9.28
CA CYS A 194 -14.93 -22.82 -10.38
C CYS A 194 -16.37 -22.78 -10.91
N ALA A 195 -16.61 -23.31 -12.11
CA ALA A 195 -17.96 -23.43 -12.64
C ALA A 195 -18.76 -24.43 -11.80
N ASN A 196 -19.89 -24.01 -11.25
CA ASN A 196 -20.73 -24.86 -10.38
C ASN A 196 -21.09 -26.17 -11.09
N GLU A 197 -21.14 -27.27 -10.34
CA GLU A 197 -21.44 -28.61 -10.84
C GLU A 197 -20.39 -29.19 -11.82
N SER A 198 -19.16 -28.67 -11.83
CA SER A 198 -18.08 -29.20 -12.67
C SER A 198 -17.13 -30.14 -11.92
N ILE A 199 -16.50 -31.08 -12.65
CA ILE A 199 -15.39 -31.89 -12.13
C ILE A 199 -14.17 -31.07 -11.68
N ASN A 200 -14.01 -29.84 -12.16
CA ASN A 200 -12.94 -28.96 -11.65
C ASN A 200 -13.24 -28.52 -10.22
N CYS A 201 -14.52 -28.24 -9.89
CA CYS A 201 -14.90 -27.87 -8.53
C CYS A 201 -14.59 -28.97 -7.53
N THR A 202 -14.76 -30.24 -7.89
CA THR A 202 -14.50 -31.36 -6.96
C THR A 202 -13.04 -31.40 -6.55
N ILE A 203 -12.11 -31.28 -7.51
CA ILE A 203 -10.66 -31.20 -7.24
C ILE A 203 -10.32 -29.93 -6.46
N ASN A 204 -10.80 -28.76 -6.88
CA ASN A 204 -10.54 -27.49 -6.20
C ASN A 204 -10.99 -27.51 -4.73
N ASN A 205 -12.15 -28.10 -4.44
CA ASN A 205 -12.68 -28.19 -3.08
C ASN A 205 -11.94 -29.19 -2.19
N ALA A 206 -11.38 -30.25 -2.77
CA ALA A 206 -10.49 -31.15 -2.05
C ALA A 206 -9.13 -30.47 -1.79
N LEU A 207 -8.58 -29.81 -2.81
CA LEU A 207 -7.31 -29.10 -2.74
C LEU A 207 -7.33 -27.95 -1.75
N SER A 208 -8.37 -27.13 -1.71
CA SER A 208 -8.49 -26.01 -0.77
C SER A 208 -8.35 -26.43 0.70
N LYS A 209 -8.86 -27.61 1.05
CA LYS A 209 -8.70 -28.20 2.38
C LYS A 209 -7.28 -28.74 2.57
N SER A 210 -6.79 -29.50 1.59
CA SER A 210 -5.50 -30.18 1.69
C SER A 210 -4.30 -29.23 1.70
N LEU A 211 -4.34 -28.16 0.90
CA LEU A 211 -3.27 -27.18 0.77
C LEU A 211 -3.15 -26.32 2.03
N ASN A 212 -4.25 -26.04 2.72
CA ASN A 212 -4.21 -25.41 4.04
C ASN A 212 -3.48 -26.29 5.07
N ASP A 213 -3.77 -27.59 5.11
CA ASP A 213 -3.06 -28.54 5.99
C ASP A 213 -1.57 -28.65 5.61
N ILE A 214 -1.23 -28.64 4.32
CA ILE A 214 0.16 -28.64 3.83
C ILE A 214 0.89 -27.37 4.29
N ILE A 215 0.30 -26.19 4.07
CA ILE A 215 0.89 -24.90 4.47
C ILE A 215 1.14 -24.89 5.98
N TYR A 216 0.13 -25.29 6.77
CA TYR A 216 0.27 -25.38 8.22
C TYR A 216 1.39 -26.34 8.61
N THR A 217 1.45 -27.53 8.00
CA THR A 217 2.45 -28.56 8.28
C THR A 217 3.87 -28.09 7.94
N ILE A 218 4.06 -27.39 6.82
CA ILE A 218 5.35 -26.80 6.47
C ILE A 218 5.69 -25.67 7.45
N ALA A 219 4.73 -24.81 7.77
CA ALA A 219 4.96 -23.67 8.66
C ALA A 219 5.41 -24.09 10.06
N ILE A 220 4.81 -25.13 10.65
CA ILE A 220 5.23 -25.65 11.97
C ILE A 220 6.56 -26.40 11.94
N ASN A 221 7.07 -26.79 10.76
CA ASN A 221 8.30 -27.56 10.62
C ASN A 221 9.48 -26.73 10.06
N SER A 222 9.22 -25.62 9.36
CA SER A 222 10.24 -24.72 8.81
C SER A 222 11.17 -24.17 9.91
N PRO A 223 12.49 -24.36 9.77
CA PRO A 223 13.48 -23.77 10.66
C PRO A 223 13.40 -22.23 10.68
N THR A 224 13.19 -21.59 9.53
CA THR A 224 13.09 -20.13 9.42
C THR A 224 11.89 -19.59 10.19
N LEU A 225 10.69 -20.14 9.98
CA LEU A 225 9.49 -19.69 10.70
C LEU A 225 9.54 -20.00 12.20
N LYS A 226 10.16 -21.12 12.60
CA LYS A 226 10.43 -21.41 14.01
C LYS A 226 11.33 -20.35 14.65
N LYS A 227 12.41 -19.98 13.96
CA LYS A 227 13.35 -18.95 14.42
C LYS A 227 12.67 -17.58 14.49
N GLU A 228 11.87 -17.21 13.50
CA GLU A 228 11.10 -15.96 13.51
C GLU A 228 10.11 -15.91 14.67
N LYS A 229 9.39 -17.00 14.93
CA LYS A 229 8.47 -17.10 16.07
C LYS A 229 9.21 -16.97 17.40
N GLN A 230 10.35 -17.63 17.54
CA GLN A 230 11.19 -17.50 18.73
C GLN A 230 11.68 -16.06 18.90
N LEU A 231 12.22 -15.44 17.84
CA LEU A 231 12.68 -14.06 17.86
C LEU A 231 11.56 -13.07 18.19
N SER A 232 10.37 -13.28 17.64
CA SER A 232 9.18 -12.47 17.96
C SER A 232 8.82 -12.54 19.44
N GLN A 233 8.93 -13.73 20.06
CA GLN A 233 8.73 -13.90 21.49
C GLN A 233 9.84 -13.24 22.32
N GLU A 234 11.10 -13.36 21.90
CA GLU A 234 12.23 -12.70 22.56
C GLU A 234 12.09 -11.18 22.53
N ARG A 235 11.73 -10.61 21.38
CA ARG A 235 11.41 -9.19 21.21
C ARG A 235 10.24 -8.75 22.08
N PHE A 236 9.16 -9.54 22.12
CA PHE A 236 8.03 -9.27 23.00
C PHE A 236 8.47 -9.20 24.46
N ASN A 237 9.29 -10.16 24.91
CA ASN A 237 9.79 -10.18 26.29
C ASN A 237 10.63 -8.93 26.61
N ILE A 238 11.47 -8.48 25.67
CA ILE A 238 12.26 -7.25 25.81
C ILE A 238 11.34 -6.02 25.87
N LEU A 239 10.40 -5.88 24.94
CA LEU A 239 9.43 -4.78 24.95
C LEU A 239 8.68 -4.72 26.28
N SER A 240 8.17 -5.85 26.76
CA SER A 240 7.39 -5.91 27.99
C SER A 240 8.21 -5.62 29.24
N ASN A 241 9.42 -6.17 29.35
CA ASN A 241 10.23 -6.08 30.57
C ASN A 241 11.10 -4.83 30.65
N GLU A 242 11.70 -4.41 29.53
CA GLU A 242 12.70 -3.33 29.52
C GLU A 242 12.11 -1.97 29.14
N TYR A 243 11.03 -1.96 28.36
CA TYR A 243 10.45 -0.73 27.82
C TYR A 243 9.07 -0.42 28.42
N LEU A 244 8.11 -1.34 28.34
CA LEU A 244 6.72 -1.09 28.75
C LEU A 244 6.59 -0.80 30.24
N ARG A 245 7.34 -1.50 31.08
CA ARG A 245 7.33 -1.33 32.54
C ARG A 245 8.27 -0.24 33.05
N LYS A 246 9.01 0.41 32.15
CA LYS A 246 9.92 1.50 32.51
C LYS A 246 9.10 2.74 32.85
N GLU A 247 9.42 3.38 33.97
CA GLU A 247 8.84 4.67 34.32
C GLU A 247 9.23 5.74 33.28
N PHE A 248 8.29 6.64 33.01
CA PHE A 248 8.51 7.76 32.09
C PHE A 248 7.99 9.07 32.69
N ASP A 249 8.51 10.18 32.18
CA ASP A 249 8.15 11.52 32.63
C ASP A 249 6.77 11.92 32.08
N GLU A 250 5.71 11.64 32.84
CA GLU A 250 4.36 12.09 32.53
C GLU A 250 4.24 13.63 32.47
N GLN A 251 5.06 14.35 33.24
CA GLN A 251 5.00 15.80 33.31
C GLN A 251 5.55 16.42 32.03
N PHE A 252 6.63 15.87 31.47
CA PHE A 252 7.13 16.23 30.13
C PHE A 252 5.99 16.21 29.10
N LEU A 253 5.22 15.12 29.01
CA LEU A 253 4.10 15.03 28.06
C LEU A 253 3.00 16.04 28.32
N LYS A 254 2.65 16.30 29.59
CA LYS A 254 1.61 17.29 29.94
C LYS A 254 1.97 18.70 29.48
N THR A 255 3.26 19.06 29.46
CA THR A 255 3.68 20.38 28.93
C THR A 255 3.49 20.51 27.43
N ILE A 256 3.49 19.41 26.68
CA ILE A 256 3.37 19.39 25.22
C ILE A 256 1.92 19.16 24.78
N LEU A 257 1.22 18.25 25.46
CA LEU A 257 -0.13 17.78 25.13
C LEU A 257 -1.17 18.32 26.12
N SER A 258 -1.12 19.63 26.41
CA SER A 258 -1.97 20.26 27.45
C SER A 258 -3.48 20.07 27.25
N ASN A 259 -3.92 19.81 26.02
CA ASN A 259 -5.33 19.65 25.65
C ASN A 259 -5.78 18.18 25.55
N ASN A 260 -4.91 17.20 25.82
CA ASN A 260 -5.29 15.79 25.78
C ASN A 260 -5.69 15.29 27.17
N ASN A 261 -6.92 14.81 27.29
CA ASN A 261 -7.46 14.28 28.54
C ASN A 261 -7.17 12.78 28.74
N ASP A 262 -6.74 12.06 27.69
CA ASP A 262 -6.41 10.64 27.80
C ASP A 262 -5.05 10.49 28.50
N LYS A 263 -4.93 9.53 29.43
CA LYS A 263 -3.68 9.25 30.14
C LYS A 263 -2.78 8.33 29.29
N PRO A 264 -1.51 8.70 29.04
CA PRO A 264 -0.58 7.80 28.37
C PRO A 264 -0.19 6.64 29.31
N PHE A 265 0.06 5.46 28.77
CA PHE A 265 0.59 4.33 29.52
C PHE A 265 2.09 4.09 29.29
N GLN A 266 2.66 4.66 28.21
CA GLN A 266 4.10 4.60 27.95
C GLN A 266 4.54 5.76 27.04
N LEU A 267 5.81 6.15 27.15
CA LEU A 267 6.49 7.16 26.34
C LEU A 267 7.88 6.68 25.94
N LEU A 268 8.15 6.67 24.64
CA LEU A 268 9.49 6.51 24.09
C LEU A 268 10.02 7.87 23.64
N LEU A 269 11.24 8.19 24.06
CA LEU A 269 11.96 9.42 23.70
C LEU A 269 13.25 9.04 22.98
N ASN A 270 13.62 9.81 21.97
CA ASN A 270 14.95 9.68 21.38
C ASN A 270 16.02 10.35 22.27
N ASP A 271 17.29 10.04 22.01
CA ASP A 271 18.40 10.43 22.90
C ASP A 271 18.55 11.95 23.07
N ASP A 272 18.33 12.72 22.00
CA ASP A 272 18.39 14.18 22.02
C ASP A 272 17.10 14.88 22.48
N LYS A 273 16.05 14.09 22.79
CA LYS A 273 14.73 14.53 23.24
C LYS A 273 14.03 15.48 22.27
N THR A 274 14.30 15.34 20.97
CA THR A 274 13.59 16.08 19.91
C THR A 274 12.44 15.29 19.30
N LYS A 275 12.30 14.00 19.61
CA LYS A 275 11.22 13.13 19.12
C LYS A 275 10.67 12.26 20.22
N PHE A 276 9.38 11.95 20.13
CA PHE A 276 8.78 10.96 21.01
C PHE A 276 7.61 10.21 20.38
N VAL A 277 7.30 9.04 20.95
CA VAL A 277 6.07 8.27 20.74
C VAL A 277 5.42 8.01 22.08
N ALA A 278 4.21 8.53 22.28
CA ALA A 278 3.39 8.33 23.47
C ALA A 278 2.24 7.36 23.16
N PHE A 279 1.97 6.41 24.05
CA PHE A 279 0.99 5.35 23.85
C PHE A 279 -0.21 5.55 24.77
N PHE A 280 -1.41 5.35 24.22
CA PHE A 280 -2.67 5.55 24.92
C PHE A 280 -3.57 4.34 24.73
N ILE A 281 -4.32 3.99 25.77
CA ILE A 281 -5.29 2.90 25.75
C ILE A 281 -6.48 3.21 26.66
N LYS A 282 -7.67 2.76 26.26
CA LYS A 282 -8.86 2.76 27.11
C LYS A 282 -9.85 1.69 26.69
N GLN A 283 -10.70 1.29 27.64
CA GLN A 283 -11.91 0.54 27.33
C GLN A 283 -12.99 1.53 26.86
N VAL A 284 -13.66 1.20 25.76
CA VAL A 284 -14.80 1.93 25.23
C VAL A 284 -16.05 1.05 25.28
N SER A 285 -17.23 1.67 25.33
CA SER A 285 -18.49 0.94 25.17
C SER A 285 -18.51 0.22 23.82
N SER A 286 -19.17 -0.94 23.74
CA SER A 286 -19.45 -1.59 22.45
C SER A 286 -20.20 -0.62 21.53
N GLN A 287 -19.81 -0.61 20.26
CA GLN A 287 -20.41 0.24 19.22
C GLN A 287 -20.59 -0.62 17.97
N ASP A 288 -21.65 -0.38 17.19
CA ASP A 288 -21.82 -0.96 15.86
C ASP A 288 -20.85 -0.25 14.88
N PHE A 289 -20.31 -0.98 13.90
CA PHE A 289 -19.55 -0.45 12.77
C PHE A 289 -20.19 0.77 12.10
N LYS A 290 -21.53 0.81 12.03
CA LYS A 290 -22.27 1.96 11.49
C LYS A 290 -22.06 3.25 12.29
N ASP A 291 -21.83 3.16 13.58
CA ASP A 291 -21.65 4.34 14.43
C ASP A 291 -20.20 4.82 14.44
N LEU A 292 -19.24 3.89 14.28
CA LEU A 292 -17.83 4.24 14.10
C LEU A 292 -17.59 4.99 12.77
N THR A 293 -18.20 4.55 11.68
CA THR A 293 -18.08 5.22 10.37
C THR A 293 -18.74 6.60 10.33
N LYS A 294 -19.77 6.83 11.16
CA LYS A 294 -20.35 8.17 11.37
C LYS A 294 -19.47 9.05 12.26
N ASN A 295 -18.71 8.44 13.16
CA ASN A 295 -17.82 9.14 14.09
C ASN A 295 -16.56 9.63 13.37
N LYS A 296 -16.60 10.88 12.89
CA LYS A 296 -15.47 11.55 12.21
C LYS A 296 -14.27 11.88 13.13
N LYS A 297 -14.20 11.30 14.33
CA LYS A 297 -13.14 11.57 15.30
C LYS A 297 -11.76 11.10 14.82
N ASP A 298 -11.70 9.95 14.16
CA ASP A 298 -10.47 9.33 13.68
C ASP A 298 -10.59 9.05 12.17
N LYS A 299 -9.59 9.46 11.38
CA LYS A 299 -9.65 9.35 9.91
C LYS A 299 -9.34 7.93 9.41
N ASN A 300 -8.37 7.26 10.04
CA ASN A 300 -7.90 5.93 9.67
C ASN A 300 -7.92 5.06 10.93
N VAL A 301 -8.74 4.01 10.92
CA VAL A 301 -8.95 3.13 12.07
C VAL A 301 -8.70 1.68 11.67
N LYS A 302 -7.83 0.99 12.40
CA LYS A 302 -7.62 -0.46 12.30
C LYS A 302 -8.57 -1.17 13.25
N ILE A 303 -9.29 -2.19 12.77
CA ILE A 303 -10.18 -3.01 13.59
C ILE A 303 -9.68 -4.45 13.51
N ILE A 304 -9.35 -5.02 14.66
CA ILE A 304 -8.88 -6.40 14.80
C ILE A 304 -9.96 -7.17 15.55
N SER A 305 -10.81 -7.85 14.79
CA SER A 305 -11.86 -8.72 15.33
C SER A 305 -11.33 -10.14 15.55
N PRO A 306 -11.71 -10.81 16.66
CA PRO A 306 -11.46 -12.24 16.81
C PRO A 306 -12.40 -13.12 15.97
N ASN A 307 -13.50 -12.56 15.44
CA ASN A 307 -14.51 -13.28 14.66
C ASN A 307 -14.10 -13.37 13.18
N ASP A 308 -14.54 -14.43 12.49
CA ASP A 308 -14.33 -14.61 11.05
C ASP A 308 -15.28 -13.68 10.29
N ILE A 309 -14.90 -13.21 9.10
CA ILE A 309 -15.74 -12.35 8.25
C ILE A 309 -17.08 -13.00 7.88
N LYS A 310 -17.17 -14.34 7.96
CA LYS A 310 -18.39 -15.12 7.72
C LYS A 310 -19.33 -15.16 8.92
N ASP A 311 -18.84 -14.81 10.11
CA ASP A 311 -19.65 -14.82 11.32
C ASP A 311 -20.64 -13.64 11.29
N LYS A 312 -21.90 -13.91 11.62
CA LYS A 312 -22.95 -12.86 11.68
C LYS A 312 -22.54 -11.70 12.60
N GLU A 313 -21.83 -12.04 13.67
CA GLU A 313 -21.38 -11.11 14.71
C GLU A 313 -20.19 -10.23 14.26
N PHE A 314 -19.50 -10.57 13.17
CA PHE A 314 -18.32 -9.83 12.69
C PHE A 314 -18.62 -8.36 12.39
N LEU A 315 -19.80 -8.09 11.82
CA LEU A 315 -20.25 -6.73 11.51
C LEU A 315 -21.08 -6.10 12.64
N GLU A 316 -21.41 -6.86 13.68
CA GLU A 316 -22.36 -6.44 14.73
C GLU A 316 -21.65 -5.90 15.98
N GLU A 317 -20.41 -6.29 16.28
CA GLU A 317 -19.67 -5.79 17.46
C GLU A 317 -18.25 -5.31 17.12
N ILE A 318 -17.96 -4.02 17.38
CA ILE A 318 -16.58 -3.52 17.40
C ILE A 318 -15.92 -3.91 18.72
N PRO A 319 -14.68 -4.40 18.70
CA PRO A 319 -13.93 -4.69 19.92
C PRO A 319 -13.81 -3.48 20.88
N ARG A 320 -13.80 -3.77 22.18
CA ARG A 320 -13.95 -2.75 23.24
C ARG A 320 -12.65 -2.07 23.66
N THR A 321 -11.50 -2.57 23.23
CA THR A 321 -10.22 -1.93 23.56
C THR A 321 -9.83 -0.97 22.46
N TYR A 322 -9.67 0.31 22.83
CA TYR A 322 -9.25 1.38 21.94
C TYR A 322 -7.85 1.84 22.32
N ALA A 323 -6.92 1.81 21.37
CA ALA A 323 -5.56 2.30 21.56
C ALA A 323 -5.08 3.13 20.37
N TYR A 324 -4.13 4.03 20.64
CA TYR A 324 -3.50 4.87 19.63
C TYR A 324 -2.14 5.34 20.13
N ILE A 325 -1.34 5.90 19.21
CA ILE A 325 -0.13 6.63 19.57
C ILE A 325 -0.26 8.11 19.23
N ILE A 326 0.48 8.93 19.96
CA ILE A 326 0.85 10.28 19.53
C ILE A 326 2.34 10.26 19.26
N LYS A 327 2.72 10.57 18.01
CA LYS A 327 4.11 10.75 17.61
C LYS A 327 4.39 12.23 17.41
N ALA A 328 5.60 12.66 17.75
CA ALA A 328 5.93 14.08 17.77
C ALA A 328 7.39 14.37 17.42
N VAL A 329 7.61 15.54 16.84
CA VAL A 329 8.92 16.09 16.48
C VAL A 329 9.01 17.54 16.93
N LYS A 330 10.15 17.91 17.51
CA LYS A 330 10.51 19.28 17.86
C LYS A 330 11.22 19.93 16.67
N TYR A 331 10.68 21.06 16.21
CA TYR A 331 11.25 21.85 15.11
C TYR A 331 11.15 23.34 15.44
N ASN A 332 12.26 24.08 15.33
CA ASN A 332 12.35 25.51 15.70
C ASN A 332 11.73 25.82 17.08
N ASP A 333 12.10 25.03 18.09
CA ASP A 333 11.60 25.10 19.46
C ASP A 333 10.09 24.90 19.68
N LYS A 334 9.35 24.52 18.63
CA LYS A 334 7.94 24.14 18.70
C LYS A 334 7.78 22.63 18.54
N TRP A 335 6.86 22.05 19.31
CA TRP A 335 6.46 20.66 19.15
C TRP A 335 5.35 20.53 18.11
N TYR A 336 5.56 19.62 17.16
CA TYR A 336 4.58 19.20 16.17
C TYR A 336 4.25 17.74 16.46
N TYR A 337 2.96 17.42 16.57
CA TYR A 337 2.54 16.07 16.94
C TYR A 337 1.27 15.68 16.20
N GLU A 338 1.12 14.39 16.00
CA GLU A 338 -0.09 13.82 15.42
C GLU A 338 -0.49 12.51 16.06
N LYS A 339 -1.80 12.26 16.03
CA LYS A 339 -2.40 11.01 16.46
C LYS A 339 -2.40 10.02 15.30
N SER A 340 -1.90 8.81 15.52
CA SER A 340 -1.81 7.78 14.49
C SER A 340 -2.01 6.37 15.07
N ASN A 341 -2.04 5.36 14.20
CA ASN A 341 -2.18 3.94 14.53
C ASN A 341 -3.39 3.61 15.42
N VAL A 342 -4.50 4.33 15.22
CA VAL A 342 -5.75 4.12 15.96
C VAL A 342 -6.26 2.70 15.71
N THR A 343 -6.36 1.90 16.78
CA THR A 343 -6.71 0.49 16.69
C THR A 343 -7.80 0.13 17.70
N TYR A 344 -8.83 -0.56 17.23
CA TYR A 344 -9.81 -1.25 18.04
C TYR A 344 -9.51 -2.75 18.02
N PHE A 345 -9.39 -3.37 19.19
CA PHE A 345 -9.09 -4.78 19.32
C PHE A 345 -9.66 -5.36 20.61
N GLN A 346 -9.68 -6.69 20.71
CA GLN A 346 -10.18 -7.38 21.89
C GLN A 346 -9.01 -7.71 22.83
N ALA A 347 -9.16 -7.36 24.11
CA ALA A 347 -8.25 -7.73 25.19
C ALA A 347 -9.08 -7.98 26.46
N ASN A 348 -8.68 -8.96 27.28
CA ASN A 348 -9.43 -9.31 28.50
C ASN A 348 -9.15 -8.35 29.65
N SER A 349 -8.08 -7.57 29.57
CA SER A 349 -7.73 -6.53 30.53
C SER A 349 -7.00 -5.35 29.89
N ILE A 350 -6.93 -4.22 30.59
CA ILE A 350 -6.10 -3.08 30.15
C ILE A 350 -4.63 -3.46 30.04
N ASN A 351 -4.09 -4.22 31.00
CA ASN A 351 -2.67 -4.60 30.99
C ASN A 351 -2.33 -5.50 29.80
N GLU A 352 -3.16 -6.51 29.53
CA GLU A 352 -3.04 -7.33 28.32
C GLU A 352 -3.14 -6.47 27.06
N GLY A 353 -4.07 -5.52 27.04
CA GLY A 353 -4.20 -4.59 25.93
C GLY A 353 -2.98 -3.70 25.73
N GLN A 354 -2.32 -3.26 26.81
CA GLN A 354 -1.08 -2.49 26.76
C GLN A 354 0.05 -3.33 26.15
N GLU A 355 0.25 -4.57 26.62
CA GLU A 355 1.26 -5.48 26.07
C GLU A 355 1.00 -5.77 24.59
N GLN A 356 -0.23 -6.10 24.21
CA GLN A 356 -0.62 -6.39 22.82
C GLN A 356 -0.42 -5.18 21.90
N TYR A 357 -0.83 -3.98 22.34
CA TYR A 357 -0.72 -2.78 21.52
C TYR A 357 0.71 -2.25 21.43
N PHE A 358 1.47 -2.33 22.52
CA PHE A 358 2.88 -1.94 22.55
C PHE A 358 3.75 -2.87 21.68
N ASN A 359 3.33 -4.13 21.54
CA ASN A 359 3.98 -5.10 20.64
C ASN A 359 3.98 -4.68 19.15
N ASN A 360 3.14 -3.71 18.74
CA ASN A 360 3.20 -3.16 17.39
C ASN A 360 4.57 -2.52 17.05
N LEU A 361 5.38 -2.16 18.05
CA LEU A 361 6.76 -1.71 17.83
C LEU A 361 7.60 -2.71 17.01
N GLN A 362 7.32 -4.01 17.10
CA GLN A 362 7.98 -5.01 16.25
C GLN A 362 7.67 -4.81 14.76
N GLN A 363 6.48 -4.32 14.43
CA GLN A 363 6.06 -4.02 13.04
C GLN A 363 6.46 -2.61 12.60
N TRP A 364 6.89 -1.76 13.54
CA TRP A 364 7.29 -0.38 13.28
C TRP A 364 8.81 -0.21 13.30
N ASN A 365 9.55 -1.25 12.88
CA ASN A 365 11.01 -1.23 12.75
C ASN A 365 11.76 -0.81 14.01
N PHE A 366 11.21 -1.10 15.20
CA PHE A 366 11.88 -0.78 16.47
C PHE A 366 13.14 -1.62 16.70
N PHE A 367 13.15 -2.87 16.23
CA PHE A 367 14.30 -3.76 16.31
C PHE A 367 14.98 -3.89 14.95
N LYS A 368 16.31 -4.09 14.94
CA LYS A 368 17.04 -4.48 13.73
C LYS A 368 16.50 -5.80 13.18
N GLU A 369 16.60 -5.98 11.87
CA GLU A 369 16.21 -7.23 11.21
C GLU A 369 16.93 -8.43 11.84
N ASN A 370 16.21 -9.54 12.05
CA ASN A 370 16.74 -10.78 12.65
C ASN A 370 17.43 -10.63 14.02
N SER A 371 17.14 -9.55 14.76
CA SER A 371 17.78 -9.24 16.04
C SER A 371 16.80 -8.66 17.07
N THR A 372 17.19 -8.72 18.34
CA THR A 372 16.53 -8.08 19.48
C THR A 372 17.15 -6.71 19.83
N GLU A 373 18.18 -6.28 19.11
CA GLU A 373 18.79 -4.97 19.28
C GLU A 373 17.90 -3.86 18.71
N LEU A 374 17.91 -2.70 19.36
CA LEU A 374 17.25 -1.49 18.87
C LEU A 374 17.77 -1.14 17.47
N ASN A 375 16.86 -0.83 16.57
CA ASN A 375 17.19 -0.26 15.28
C ASN A 375 17.65 1.20 15.47
N PRO A 376 18.92 1.55 15.16
CA PRO A 376 19.40 2.93 15.30
C PRO A 376 18.58 3.92 14.45
N ASP A 377 17.98 3.45 13.36
CA ASP A 377 17.21 4.27 12.44
C ASP A 377 15.71 4.32 12.78
N PHE A 378 15.26 3.74 13.90
CA PHE A 378 13.83 3.72 14.29
C PHE A 378 13.16 5.10 14.16
N TRP A 379 13.88 6.15 14.58
CA TRP A 379 13.44 7.55 14.56
C TRP A 379 13.45 8.22 13.17
N GLU A 380 13.84 7.49 12.13
CA GLU A 380 13.90 7.90 10.73
C GLU A 380 13.14 6.92 9.81
N THR A 381 12.41 5.95 10.39
CA THR A 381 11.58 4.96 9.68
C THR A 381 10.13 5.44 9.48
N ASN A 382 9.20 4.52 9.18
CA ASN A 382 7.80 4.77 8.81
C ASN A 382 7.00 5.61 9.82
N LEU A 383 7.38 5.63 11.10
CA LEU A 383 6.73 6.54 12.06
C LEU A 383 7.16 8.00 11.86
N PHE A 384 8.36 8.25 11.37
CA PHE A 384 8.97 9.58 11.23
C PHE A 384 9.50 9.78 9.82
N GLU A 385 8.64 9.55 8.83
CA GLU A 385 8.96 9.78 7.43
C GLU A 385 9.25 11.26 7.18
N LYS A 386 10.17 11.50 6.25
CA LYS A 386 10.53 12.82 5.76
C LYS A 386 9.93 13.00 4.38
N VAL A 387 9.53 14.23 4.08
CA VAL A 387 9.03 14.60 2.75
C VAL A 387 10.13 14.29 1.72
N PRO A 388 9.88 13.37 0.75
CA PRO A 388 10.89 12.96 -0.21
C PRO A 388 11.09 14.00 -1.31
N ASP A 389 12.26 13.97 -1.94
CA ASP A 389 12.53 14.70 -3.17
C ASP A 389 12.12 13.82 -4.36
N LEU A 390 10.86 13.95 -4.81
CA LEU A 390 10.29 13.10 -5.86
C LEU A 390 11.07 13.18 -7.19
N LYS A 391 11.81 14.26 -7.43
CA LYS A 391 12.68 14.37 -8.63
C LYS A 391 13.87 13.43 -8.62
N LYS A 392 14.21 12.86 -7.46
CA LYS A 392 15.25 11.85 -7.30
C LYS A 392 14.69 10.44 -7.27
N ASP A 393 13.38 10.29 -7.39
CA ASP A 393 12.75 8.97 -7.48
C ASP A 393 13.16 8.31 -8.81
N PRO A 394 13.61 7.04 -8.81
CA PRO A 394 14.00 6.32 -10.02
C PRO A 394 12.90 6.30 -11.10
N ASP A 395 11.63 6.37 -10.70
CA ASP A 395 10.49 6.36 -11.61
C ASP A 395 10.01 7.76 -12.02
N TRP A 396 10.74 8.83 -11.67
CA TRP A 396 10.39 10.20 -12.06
C TRP A 396 10.23 10.37 -13.57
N ASP A 397 11.12 9.80 -14.38
CA ASP A 397 11.03 9.91 -15.84
C ASP A 397 9.75 9.24 -16.39
N LYS A 398 9.23 8.25 -15.67
CA LYS A 398 8.04 7.48 -16.06
C LYS A 398 6.74 8.11 -15.55
N TYR A 399 6.73 8.60 -14.31
CA TYR A 399 5.52 9.03 -13.61
C TYR A 399 5.57 10.47 -13.06
N GLY A 400 6.76 11.07 -12.99
CA GLY A 400 7.01 12.37 -12.38
C GLY A 400 6.18 13.49 -12.98
N GLU A 401 6.29 13.70 -14.29
CA GLU A 401 5.56 14.77 -14.99
C GLU A 401 4.04 14.56 -15.03
N SER A 402 3.57 13.31 -15.02
CA SER A 402 2.15 12.98 -15.23
C SER A 402 1.36 12.78 -13.93
N ILE A 403 2.00 12.29 -12.86
CA ILE A 403 1.35 11.93 -11.60
C ILE A 403 1.84 12.81 -10.45
N TRP A 404 3.16 13.00 -10.32
CA TRP A 404 3.76 13.56 -9.11
C TRP A 404 4.11 15.04 -9.17
N LYS A 405 4.08 15.65 -10.36
CA LYS A 405 4.53 17.04 -10.58
C LYS A 405 3.90 18.05 -9.63
N THR A 406 2.58 17.95 -9.43
CA THR A 406 1.85 18.85 -8.53
C THR A 406 2.29 18.67 -7.08
N ASP A 407 2.38 17.42 -6.61
CA ASP A 407 2.80 17.12 -5.24
C ASP A 407 4.23 17.58 -5.00
N GLU A 408 5.10 17.37 -5.98
CA GLU A 408 6.48 17.86 -5.98
C GLU A 408 6.53 19.38 -5.80
N VAL A 409 5.79 20.13 -6.63
CA VAL A 409 5.74 21.61 -6.55
C VAL A 409 5.23 22.08 -5.19
N ASN A 410 4.15 21.48 -4.68
CA ASN A 410 3.57 21.85 -3.39
C ASN A 410 4.45 21.48 -2.20
N ASN A 411 5.28 20.44 -2.34
CA ASN A 411 6.11 19.91 -1.26
C ASN A 411 7.56 20.40 -1.27
N ARG A 412 8.00 21.08 -2.32
CA ARG A 412 9.40 21.51 -2.51
C ARG A 412 9.98 22.21 -1.28
N ASP A 413 9.26 23.14 -0.68
CA ASP A 413 9.72 23.92 0.48
C ASP A 413 9.82 23.09 1.77
N TYR A 414 9.30 21.87 1.76
CA TYR A 414 9.23 20.99 2.92
C TYR A 414 10.10 19.73 2.76
N ILE A 415 10.79 19.54 1.63
CA ILE A 415 11.65 18.39 1.39
C ILE A 415 12.67 18.23 2.54
N GLY A 416 12.77 17.00 3.07
CA GLY A 416 13.67 16.66 4.18
C GLY A 416 13.13 17.02 5.57
N LEU A 417 12.05 17.79 5.68
CA LEU A 417 11.31 17.93 6.94
C LEU A 417 10.53 16.65 7.23
N TYR A 418 10.35 16.33 8.51
CA TYR A 418 9.43 15.27 8.91
C TYR A 418 8.00 15.63 8.48
N GLU A 419 7.26 14.65 7.96
CA GLU A 419 5.91 14.87 7.44
C GLU A 419 4.97 15.52 8.47
N ILE A 420 5.08 15.15 9.75
CA ILE A 420 4.29 15.75 10.85
C ILE A 420 4.49 17.27 10.92
N VAL A 421 5.72 17.73 10.69
CA VAL A 421 6.06 19.17 10.68
C VAL A 421 5.54 19.78 9.39
N ALA A 422 5.83 19.18 8.24
CA ALA A 422 5.41 19.65 6.93
C ALA A 422 3.89 19.79 6.84
N ASP A 423 3.12 18.80 7.27
CA ASP A 423 1.66 18.78 7.33
C ASP A 423 1.09 19.91 8.16
N SER A 424 1.69 20.17 9.32
CA SER A 424 1.26 21.27 10.17
C SER A 424 1.53 22.62 9.50
N LEU A 425 2.70 22.80 8.89
CA LEU A 425 3.04 24.04 8.17
C LEU A 425 2.15 24.24 6.93
N ARG A 426 1.86 23.17 6.18
CA ARG A 426 0.92 23.17 5.04
C ARG A 426 -0.49 23.55 5.49
N LYS A 427 -1.00 22.98 6.59
CA LYS A 427 -2.31 23.36 7.17
C LYS A 427 -2.33 24.84 7.59
N GLU A 428 -1.27 25.34 8.22
CA GLU A 428 -1.15 26.76 8.57
C GLU A 428 -1.14 27.65 7.32
N LYS A 429 -0.40 27.25 6.26
CA LYS A 429 -0.39 27.94 4.95
C LYS A 429 -1.79 27.96 4.32
N GLN A 430 -2.48 26.82 4.31
CA GLN A 430 -3.83 26.69 3.75
C GLN A 430 -4.85 27.58 4.50
N LEU A 431 -4.80 27.63 5.84
CA LEU A 431 -5.67 28.51 6.61
C LEU A 431 -5.45 29.99 6.28
N LYS A 432 -4.19 30.41 6.13
CA LYS A 432 -3.84 31.79 5.70
C LYS A 432 -4.35 32.07 4.28
N ASN A 433 -4.22 31.12 3.38
CA ASN A 433 -4.73 31.19 2.01
C ASN A 433 -6.26 31.37 1.99
N THR A 434 -7.00 30.50 2.68
CA THR A 434 -8.46 30.62 2.77
C THR A 434 -8.92 31.95 3.39
N ALA A 435 -8.22 32.44 4.42
CA ALA A 435 -8.53 33.73 5.03
C ALA A 435 -8.30 34.89 4.05
N PHE A 436 -7.20 34.86 3.30
CA PHE A 436 -6.87 35.86 2.28
C PHE A 436 -7.90 35.87 1.15
N GLU A 437 -8.26 34.71 0.61
CA GLU A 437 -9.26 34.58 -0.45
C GLU A 437 -10.62 35.14 0.01
N LYS A 438 -11.04 34.78 1.22
CA LYS A 438 -12.28 35.30 1.83
C LYS A 438 -12.24 36.82 1.94
N GLN A 439 -11.13 37.38 2.43
CA GLN A 439 -10.96 38.82 2.57
C GLN A 439 -11.08 39.55 1.23
N LEU A 440 -10.39 39.09 0.18
CA LEU A 440 -10.46 39.73 -1.14
C LEU A 440 -11.86 39.62 -1.74
N ASN A 441 -12.49 38.45 -1.61
CA ASN A 441 -13.83 38.23 -2.12
C ASN A 441 -14.86 39.14 -1.45
N GLU A 442 -14.81 39.28 -0.13
CA GLU A 442 -15.77 40.09 0.64
C GLU A 442 -15.53 41.60 0.48
N LYS A 443 -14.27 42.05 0.40
CA LYS A 443 -13.94 43.47 0.37
C LYS A 443 -13.89 44.09 -1.03
N ILE A 444 -13.54 43.31 -2.06
CA ILE A 444 -13.24 43.86 -3.39
C ILE A 444 -14.08 43.17 -4.47
N PHE A 445 -13.86 41.87 -4.71
CA PHE A 445 -14.45 41.21 -5.88
C PHE A 445 -15.99 41.22 -5.85
N LYS A 446 -16.60 40.72 -4.76
CA LYS A 446 -18.07 40.61 -4.69
C LYS A 446 -18.74 41.98 -4.73
N PRO A 447 -18.35 43.00 -3.93
CA PRO A 447 -18.93 44.34 -4.02
C PRO A 447 -18.85 44.93 -5.44
N THR A 448 -17.66 44.92 -6.06
CA THR A 448 -17.48 45.51 -7.38
C THR A 448 -18.25 44.73 -8.47
N TYR A 449 -18.33 43.40 -8.38
CA TYR A 449 -19.12 42.59 -9.32
C TYR A 449 -20.62 42.87 -9.23
N GLU A 450 -21.17 43.07 -8.03
CA GLU A 450 -22.57 43.47 -7.87
C GLU A 450 -22.82 44.88 -8.44
N THR A 451 -21.89 45.82 -8.23
CA THR A 451 -21.95 47.15 -8.86
C THR A 451 -21.91 47.06 -10.39
N LEU A 452 -21.04 46.23 -10.96
CA LEU A 452 -20.96 46.03 -12.42
C LEU A 452 -22.24 45.43 -13.00
N LYS A 453 -22.82 44.41 -12.34
CA LYS A 453 -24.10 43.83 -12.77
C LYS A 453 -25.23 44.86 -12.75
N LYS A 454 -25.25 45.73 -11.75
CA LYS A 454 -26.27 46.78 -11.59
C LYS A 454 -26.11 47.92 -12.59
N ASN A 455 -24.90 48.45 -12.74
CA ASN A 455 -24.63 49.68 -13.49
C ASN A 455 -24.32 49.43 -14.98
N LYS A 456 -23.82 48.24 -15.32
CA LYS A 456 -23.37 47.87 -16.68
C LYS A 456 -23.98 46.53 -17.12
N SER A 457 -25.26 46.31 -16.80
CA SER A 457 -26.00 45.06 -17.04
C SER A 457 -25.98 44.57 -18.48
N ASN A 458 -25.85 45.48 -19.46
CA ASN A 458 -25.69 45.11 -20.88
C ASN A 458 -24.46 44.22 -21.13
N ASN A 459 -23.36 44.50 -20.43
CA ASN A 459 -22.08 43.80 -20.61
C ASN A 459 -21.80 42.77 -19.50
N TYR A 460 -22.46 42.89 -18.35
CA TYR A 460 -22.23 42.05 -17.16
C TYR A 460 -23.55 41.50 -16.60
N SER A 461 -24.36 40.85 -17.44
CA SER A 461 -25.67 40.30 -17.03
C SER A 461 -25.52 39.19 -15.98
N LYS A 462 -24.46 38.36 -16.11
CA LYS A 462 -24.10 37.31 -15.16
C LYS A 462 -22.59 37.17 -15.06
N LEU A 463 -22.10 36.90 -13.85
CA LEU A 463 -20.69 36.65 -13.56
C LEU A 463 -20.57 35.32 -12.83
N SER A 464 -19.76 34.41 -13.37
CA SER A 464 -19.43 33.13 -12.73
C SER A 464 -17.93 33.10 -12.45
N VAL A 465 -17.56 33.11 -11.19
CA VAL A 465 -16.16 33.21 -10.73
C VAL A 465 -15.53 31.82 -10.61
N HIS A 466 -14.20 31.75 -10.76
CA HIS A 466 -13.41 30.56 -10.48
C HIS A 466 -12.49 30.78 -9.25
N SER A 467 -11.77 29.74 -8.83
CA SER A 467 -10.71 29.83 -7.82
C SER A 467 -9.71 30.94 -8.12
N LEU A 468 -9.29 31.67 -7.07
CA LEU A 468 -8.30 32.74 -7.19
C LEU A 468 -6.92 32.17 -7.51
N ILE A 469 -6.16 32.93 -8.31
CA ILE A 469 -4.73 32.70 -8.56
C ILE A 469 -3.98 33.83 -7.85
N TYR A 470 -3.20 33.54 -6.83
CA TYR A 470 -2.54 34.57 -6.03
C TYR A 470 -1.06 34.28 -5.81
N SER A 471 -0.34 35.36 -5.56
CA SER A 471 1.09 35.35 -5.28
C SER A 471 1.38 34.68 -3.94
N GLU A 472 2.61 34.23 -3.76
CA GLU A 472 3.06 33.65 -2.49
C GLU A 472 2.91 34.61 -1.30
N ASN A 473 3.22 35.88 -1.53
CA ASN A 473 3.15 36.93 -0.52
C ASN A 473 1.73 37.39 -0.21
N ARG A 474 0.71 36.93 -0.95
CA ARG A 474 -0.70 37.32 -0.77
C ARG A 474 -0.88 38.85 -0.80
N ASP A 475 -0.13 39.50 -1.68
CA ASP A 475 -0.21 40.94 -1.94
C ASP A 475 -1.18 41.25 -3.09
N LEU A 476 -1.42 40.30 -3.99
CA LEU A 476 -2.44 40.41 -5.04
C LEU A 476 -3.02 39.06 -5.47
N ALA A 477 -4.16 39.10 -6.16
CA ALA A 477 -4.80 37.93 -6.75
C ALA A 477 -5.47 38.25 -8.10
N ILE A 478 -5.51 37.25 -8.97
CA ILE A 478 -6.27 37.19 -10.21
C ILE A 478 -7.52 36.33 -9.96
N ASN A 479 -8.69 36.83 -10.34
CA ASN A 479 -9.95 36.10 -10.37
C ASN A 479 -10.35 35.86 -11.83
N PRO A 480 -10.29 34.61 -12.33
CA PRO A 480 -10.87 34.23 -13.61
C PRO A 480 -12.40 34.23 -13.53
N VAL A 481 -13.06 34.97 -14.42
CA VAL A 481 -14.51 35.15 -14.40
C VAL A 481 -15.09 34.95 -15.78
N LEU A 482 -16.12 34.11 -15.85
CA LEU A 482 -16.98 34.01 -17.00
C LEU A 482 -18.04 35.11 -16.96
N VAL A 483 -17.87 36.10 -17.83
CA VAL A 483 -18.78 37.23 -18.02
C VAL A 483 -19.80 36.86 -19.09
N THR A 484 -21.08 36.91 -18.74
CA THR A 484 -22.19 36.79 -19.70
C THR A 484 -22.75 38.18 -19.97
N ASP A 485 -22.90 38.55 -21.23
CA ASP A 485 -23.60 39.79 -21.62
C ASP A 485 -25.12 39.58 -21.70
N LYS A 486 -25.86 40.63 -22.04
CA LYS A 486 -27.34 40.57 -22.17
C LYS A 486 -27.82 39.61 -23.26
N ASP A 487 -26.99 39.39 -24.29
CA ASP A 487 -27.31 38.56 -25.45
C ASP A 487 -26.94 37.08 -25.18
N GLY A 488 -26.43 36.78 -23.97
CA GLY A 488 -26.07 35.45 -23.53
C GLY A 488 -24.68 34.99 -23.99
N ILE A 489 -23.89 35.87 -24.62
CA ILE A 489 -22.52 35.57 -25.03
C ILE A 489 -21.64 35.54 -23.79
N LYS A 490 -20.90 34.44 -23.64
CA LYS A 490 -20.04 34.19 -22.49
C LYS A 490 -18.58 34.35 -22.89
N LYS A 491 -17.88 35.24 -22.21
CA LYS A 491 -16.44 35.49 -22.43
C LYS A 491 -15.67 35.30 -21.12
N LEU A 492 -14.48 34.73 -21.23
CA LEU A 492 -13.57 34.60 -20.10
C LEU A 492 -12.79 35.91 -19.92
N HIS A 493 -12.88 36.50 -18.74
CA HIS A 493 -12.14 37.69 -18.33
C HIS A 493 -11.32 37.39 -17.08
N TYR A 494 -10.29 38.20 -16.83
CA TYR A 494 -9.45 38.10 -15.65
C TYR A 494 -9.43 39.42 -14.90
N PHE A 495 -9.70 39.37 -13.60
CA PHE A 495 -9.72 40.57 -12.76
C PHE A 495 -8.64 40.49 -11.69
N VAL A 496 -7.93 41.60 -11.46
CA VAL A 496 -6.81 41.67 -10.51
C VAL A 496 -7.15 42.60 -9.37
N ALA A 497 -6.93 42.14 -8.15
CA ALA A 497 -7.11 42.91 -6.93
C ALA A 497 -5.83 42.88 -6.10
N PHE A 498 -5.47 44.03 -5.52
CA PHE A 498 -4.37 44.15 -4.56
C PHE A 498 -4.92 44.12 -3.14
N ASN A 499 -4.24 43.44 -2.23
CA ASN A 499 -4.68 43.28 -0.84
C ASN A 499 -4.80 44.62 -0.08
N ASN A 500 -3.94 45.58 -0.42
CA ASN A 500 -3.87 46.90 0.20
C ASN A 500 -4.67 47.99 -0.54
N SER A 501 -5.46 47.62 -1.54
CA SER A 501 -6.25 48.55 -2.35
C SER A 501 -7.71 48.13 -2.40
N GLN A 502 -8.63 49.08 -2.54
CA GLN A 502 -10.03 48.79 -2.86
C GLN A 502 -10.28 48.76 -4.38
N LYS A 503 -9.24 48.98 -5.19
CA LYS A 503 -9.36 49.04 -6.64
C LYS A 503 -9.37 47.66 -7.25
N LEU A 504 -10.24 47.46 -8.24
CA LEU A 504 -10.27 46.30 -9.10
C LEU A 504 -9.76 46.67 -10.49
N TYR A 505 -8.94 45.81 -11.07
CA TYR A 505 -8.42 45.99 -12.43
C TYR A 505 -8.87 44.84 -13.33
N GLU A 506 -9.08 45.11 -14.60
CA GLU A 506 -9.19 44.09 -15.64
C GLU A 506 -7.80 43.83 -16.22
N TRP A 507 -7.40 42.57 -16.30
CA TRP A 507 -6.13 42.16 -16.87
C TRP A 507 -6.30 41.81 -18.35
N ASN A 508 -5.78 42.69 -19.20
CA ASN A 508 -5.97 42.64 -20.66
C ASN A 508 -4.76 42.04 -21.39
N TYR A 509 -3.97 41.20 -20.72
CA TYR A 509 -2.87 40.49 -21.38
C TYR A 509 -3.41 39.43 -22.35
N PHE A 510 -4.48 38.74 -21.94
CA PHE A 510 -5.24 37.84 -22.81
C PHE A 510 -6.48 38.55 -23.33
N ASP A 511 -6.74 38.41 -24.62
CA ASP A 511 -8.01 38.82 -25.19
C ASP A 511 -9.15 37.94 -24.66
N PRO A 512 -10.34 38.50 -24.35
CA PRO A 512 -11.47 37.72 -23.86
C PRO A 512 -11.92 36.66 -24.87
N VAL A 513 -11.86 35.38 -24.47
CA VAL A 513 -12.22 34.24 -25.32
C VAL A 513 -13.66 33.82 -25.07
N ALA A 514 -14.41 33.54 -26.15
CA ALA A 514 -15.77 33.02 -26.05
C ALA A 514 -15.80 31.56 -25.55
N ILE A 515 -16.63 31.28 -24.55
CA ILE A 515 -16.76 29.94 -23.95
C ILE A 515 -18.12 29.34 -24.28
N LYS A 516 -18.12 28.08 -24.74
CA LYS A 516 -19.34 27.29 -24.88
C LYS A 516 -19.65 26.59 -23.55
N GLY A 517 -20.85 26.78 -23.00
CA GLY A 517 -21.28 26.16 -21.74
C GLY A 517 -20.94 27.00 -20.50
N ASN A 518 -20.75 26.33 -19.35
CA ASN A 518 -20.42 26.96 -18.06
C ASN A 518 -19.09 26.44 -17.47
N LEU A 519 -18.45 25.46 -18.10
CA LEU A 519 -17.18 24.88 -17.65
C LEU A 519 -16.06 25.58 -18.40
N PHE A 520 -15.24 26.35 -17.68
CA PHE A 520 -14.17 27.16 -18.27
C PHE A 520 -12.80 26.99 -17.59
N GLY A 521 -12.71 26.15 -16.55
CA GLY A 521 -11.47 25.92 -15.79
C GLY A 521 -10.32 25.43 -16.67
N SER A 522 -10.56 24.49 -17.59
CA SER A 522 -9.50 24.02 -18.52
C SER A 522 -8.95 25.15 -19.39
N LYS A 523 -9.79 26.10 -19.81
CA LYS A 523 -9.32 27.28 -20.57
C LYS A 523 -8.52 28.25 -19.74
N VAL A 524 -8.82 28.37 -18.45
CA VAL A 524 -7.97 29.12 -17.52
C VAL A 524 -6.59 28.47 -17.43
N VAL A 525 -6.52 27.14 -17.25
CA VAL A 525 -5.25 26.40 -17.22
C VAL A 525 -4.48 26.54 -18.54
N ASP A 526 -5.15 26.38 -19.69
CA ASP A 526 -4.52 26.53 -21.01
C ASP A 526 -3.90 27.93 -21.17
N GLN A 527 -4.62 29.00 -20.82
CA GLN A 527 -4.14 30.38 -20.98
C GLN A 527 -3.00 30.71 -20.00
N ILE A 528 -3.18 30.43 -18.71
CA ILE A 528 -2.15 30.69 -17.70
C ILE A 528 -0.91 29.81 -17.96
N GLY A 529 -1.13 28.54 -18.29
CA GLY A 529 -0.10 27.55 -18.63
C GLY A 529 0.79 27.94 -19.81
N SER A 530 0.33 28.83 -20.69
CA SER A 530 1.12 29.33 -21.82
C SER A 530 2.26 30.29 -21.42
N ILE A 531 2.23 30.83 -20.20
CA ILE A 531 3.18 31.84 -19.71
C ILE A 531 3.81 31.50 -18.35
N THR A 532 3.30 30.50 -17.64
CA THR A 532 3.87 29.98 -16.38
C THR A 532 3.42 28.53 -16.15
N GLU A 533 4.22 27.74 -15.44
CA GLU A 533 3.80 26.41 -15.00
C GLU A 533 2.79 26.53 -13.85
N TRP A 534 1.51 26.24 -14.11
CA TRP A 534 0.47 26.35 -13.10
C TRP A 534 -0.76 25.50 -13.43
N ASN A 535 -1.41 24.95 -12.40
CA ASN A 535 -2.75 24.37 -12.46
C ASN A 535 -3.50 24.61 -11.13
N PHE A 536 -4.78 24.25 -11.06
CA PHE A 536 -5.62 24.47 -9.85
C PHE A 536 -5.23 23.65 -8.63
N SER A 537 -4.34 22.69 -8.77
CA SER A 537 -3.85 21.88 -7.66
C SER A 537 -2.61 22.48 -7.00
N VAL A 538 -2.05 23.56 -7.55
CA VAL A 538 -0.95 24.32 -6.93
C VAL A 538 -1.52 25.34 -5.94
N ASP A 539 -1.02 25.31 -4.70
CA ASP A 539 -1.54 26.13 -3.58
C ASP A 539 -1.45 27.65 -3.81
N ASN A 540 -0.42 28.11 -4.51
CA ASN A 540 -0.17 29.50 -4.87
C ASN A 540 0.78 29.58 -6.07
N LEU A 541 0.68 30.65 -6.87
CA LEU A 541 1.55 30.81 -8.03
C LEU A 541 2.87 31.48 -7.62
N ASN A 542 3.89 30.65 -7.36
CA ASN A 542 5.23 31.09 -7.00
C ASN A 542 6.13 31.31 -8.23
N ASP A 543 5.78 32.30 -9.04
CA ASP A 543 6.60 32.72 -10.18
C ASP A 543 6.68 34.27 -10.22
N GLU A 544 7.76 34.82 -9.64
CA GLU A 544 8.00 36.27 -9.65
C GLU A 544 8.13 36.84 -11.07
N LYS A 545 8.66 36.06 -12.01
CA LYS A 545 8.81 36.49 -13.40
C LYS A 545 7.43 36.63 -14.02
N PHE A 546 6.52 35.70 -13.77
CA PHE A 546 5.14 35.79 -14.21
C PHE A 546 4.48 37.09 -13.71
N TRP A 547 4.55 37.33 -12.40
CA TRP A 547 3.92 38.50 -11.79
C TRP A 547 4.50 39.81 -12.34
N ASN A 548 5.83 39.91 -12.42
CA ASN A 548 6.49 41.14 -12.83
C ASN A 548 6.40 41.43 -14.34
N GLN A 549 6.42 40.39 -15.19
CA GLN A 549 6.45 40.58 -16.65
C GLN A 549 5.07 40.62 -17.28
N TYR A 550 4.12 39.82 -16.79
CA TYR A 550 2.82 39.66 -17.45
C TYR A 550 1.67 40.38 -16.73
N VAL A 551 1.79 40.63 -15.43
CA VAL A 551 0.72 41.27 -14.63
C VAL A 551 1.10 42.70 -14.24
N LEU A 552 2.25 42.89 -13.58
CA LEU A 552 2.65 44.14 -12.92
C LEU A 552 3.59 45.02 -13.76
N LEU A 553 3.87 44.64 -15.00
CA LEU A 553 4.77 45.39 -15.87
C LEU A 553 4.26 46.84 -16.03
N LYS A 554 5.09 47.82 -15.67
CA LYS A 554 4.76 49.24 -15.77
C LYS A 554 5.24 49.83 -17.10
N GLN A 555 4.46 50.78 -17.63
CA GLN A 555 4.83 51.63 -18.75
C GLN A 555 4.58 53.09 -18.33
N GLY A 556 5.63 53.75 -17.85
CA GLY A 556 5.50 55.04 -17.16
C GLY A 556 4.95 54.86 -15.74
N ASN A 557 3.93 55.65 -15.38
CA ASN A 557 3.28 55.59 -14.07
C ASN A 557 2.15 54.55 -13.98
N ASP A 558 1.75 53.96 -15.11
CA ASP A 558 0.62 53.05 -15.21
C ASP A 558 1.07 51.60 -15.45
N TYR A 559 0.20 50.65 -15.12
CA TYR A 559 0.39 49.24 -15.45
C TYR A 559 0.06 49.01 -16.93
N LYS A 560 0.96 48.36 -17.66
CA LYS A 560 0.82 48.09 -19.10
C LYS A 560 -0.41 47.24 -19.42
N TYR A 561 -0.71 46.26 -18.56
CA TYR A 561 -1.75 45.24 -18.82
C TYR A 561 -2.96 45.34 -17.88
N LEU A 562 -2.97 46.26 -16.92
CA LEU A 562 -4.07 46.40 -15.95
C LEU A 562 -4.86 47.68 -16.22
N LYS A 563 -6.16 47.53 -16.45
CA LYS A 563 -7.08 48.65 -16.63
C LYS A 563 -7.99 48.76 -15.40
N GLU A 564 -7.91 49.88 -14.69
CA GLU A 564 -8.76 50.11 -13.51
C GLU A 564 -10.24 50.12 -13.89
N ILE A 565 -11.04 49.34 -13.18
CA ILE A 565 -12.49 49.31 -13.31
C ILE A 565 -13.05 50.44 -12.46
N LYS A 566 -13.43 51.52 -13.14
CA LYS A 566 -14.18 52.62 -12.52
C LYS A 566 -15.65 52.20 -12.37
N GLU A 567 -16.13 52.24 -11.13
CA GLU A 567 -17.49 51.89 -10.71
C GLU A 567 -18.58 52.73 -11.38
#